data_AF-A0A1Q6YG91-F1
#
_entry.id   AF-A0A1Q6YG91-F1
#
_cell.length_a   1.000
_cell.length_b   1.000
_cell.length_c   1.000
_cell.angle_alpha   90.00
_cell.angle_beta   90.00
_cell.angle_gamma   90.00
#
_symmetry.space_group_name_H-M   'P 1'
#
loop_
_entity.id
_entity.type
_entity.pdbx_description
1 polymer ?
#
loop_
_entity_poly.entity_id
_entity_poly.type
_entity_poly.pdbx_seq_one_letter_code
_entity_poly.pdbx_strand_id
1 'polypeptide(L)'
;MDDLARKYVTESCGRALGALLDPNDLSVWVIDGLQVDLLIDVHAALPDDIATFWASRIAASVATTISRGDDGVRVLRFANRAAYLAHLLGELAAGCAWTRSYFAEFDSLRSLPAGAAVREALLREPSQAEAALTLLLETNRLAPVCAVLSPRDQERIIARCAGNATDSAAALDAVLHWIEPIPSSREFLSLETYLGIRRHLSNISPSDAAGAVEHVSRIWRWAQDNKLRTIVSLILMGNVPVSLVVPEEISTLSLLRDIGKQNRCRLETLSGAVRSNAAEDKLLHEFDSPLGSIFLLLPALTKTSELMELFGGLENGESRYLLFLTCFAKKAPDAWRDSALRLGAGLDEPPNAAMLSRTARSDIASSLEALALPEDIAYFNSYEGELLPDFIPDAELRKRLAVAAAVLVRAFARGLPALGGSSVEYLWRNILCGDSWVALAPGSVTIRLKARPLQIVLRMAGLHESRFEVPWLSNKPITVRFEEP
;
A
#
# COMPACT_ATOMS: atom_id res chain seq x y z
N MET A 1 -5.14 -58.68 -10.03
CA MET A 1 -4.06 -58.16 -9.16
C MET A 1 -4.40 -56.78 -8.60
N ASP A 2 -4.91 -55.85 -9.42
CA ASP A 2 -5.25 -54.48 -8.97
C ASP A 2 -6.22 -54.42 -7.77
N ASP A 3 -7.28 -55.23 -7.73
CA ASP A 3 -8.22 -55.21 -6.59
C ASP A 3 -7.64 -55.79 -5.29
N LEU A 4 -6.72 -56.76 -5.40
CA LEU A 4 -6.04 -57.39 -4.26
C LEU A 4 -4.98 -56.43 -3.69
N ALA A 5 -4.23 -55.76 -4.57
CA ALA A 5 -3.30 -54.69 -4.21
C ALA A 5 -4.03 -53.48 -3.59
N ARG A 6 -5.15 -53.04 -4.17
CA ARG A 6 -5.85 -51.83 -3.71
C ARG A 6 -6.53 -52.02 -2.35
N LYS A 7 -6.96 -53.25 -2.01
CA LYS A 7 -7.74 -53.51 -0.78
C LYS A 7 -6.94 -54.09 0.39
N TYR A 8 -6.00 -55.01 0.13
CA TYR A 8 -5.31 -55.76 1.19
C TYR A 8 -3.88 -55.27 1.46
N VAL A 9 -3.18 -54.72 0.46
CA VAL A 9 -1.79 -54.27 0.62
C VAL A 9 -1.73 -52.97 1.41
N THR A 10 -2.66 -52.02 1.24
CA THR A 10 -2.66 -50.75 1.99
C THR A 10 -2.72 -50.96 3.50
N GLU A 11 -3.65 -51.80 3.99
CA GLU A 11 -3.81 -52.07 5.41
C GLU A 11 -2.62 -52.88 5.97
N SER A 12 -2.14 -53.86 5.21
CA SER A 12 -0.98 -54.67 5.58
C SER A 12 0.30 -53.84 5.65
N CYS A 13 0.50 -52.90 4.72
CA CYS A 13 1.60 -51.94 4.73
C CYS A 13 1.53 -51.03 5.97
N GLY A 14 0.34 -50.52 6.31
CA GLY A 14 0.15 -49.72 7.52
C GLY A 14 0.58 -50.46 8.79
N ARG A 15 0.18 -51.74 8.93
CA ARG A 15 0.60 -52.59 10.05
C ARG A 15 2.11 -52.87 10.05
N ALA A 16 2.69 -53.23 8.90
CA ALA A 16 4.12 -53.55 8.79
C ALA A 16 5.01 -52.33 9.07
N LEU A 17 4.63 -51.14 8.58
CA LEU A 17 5.34 -49.89 8.85
C LEU A 17 5.18 -49.47 10.32
N GLY A 18 3.97 -49.59 10.89
CA GLY A 18 3.73 -49.24 12.30
C GLY A 18 4.49 -50.11 13.31
N ALA A 19 4.91 -51.32 12.92
CA ALA A 19 5.75 -52.18 13.74
C ALA A 19 7.24 -51.82 13.68
N LEU A 20 7.69 -51.13 12.62
CA LEU A 20 9.10 -50.83 12.36
C LEU A 20 9.46 -49.37 12.65
N LEU A 21 8.51 -48.45 12.52
CA LEU A 21 8.71 -47.02 12.73
C LEU A 21 8.30 -46.64 14.16
N ASP A 22 9.06 -45.74 14.79
CA ASP A 22 8.69 -45.19 16.10
C ASP A 22 7.48 -44.27 15.94
N PRO A 23 6.33 -44.55 16.59
CA PRO A 23 5.16 -43.69 16.53
C PRO A 23 5.36 -42.31 17.16
N ASN A 24 6.43 -42.11 17.95
CA ASN A 24 6.78 -40.81 18.52
C ASN A 24 7.72 -39.99 17.63
N ASP A 25 8.27 -40.57 16.55
CA ASP A 25 9.06 -39.83 15.58
C ASP A 25 8.12 -38.97 14.72
N LEU A 26 8.18 -37.65 14.92
CA LEU A 26 7.37 -36.69 14.18
C LEU A 26 7.91 -36.39 12.79
N SER A 27 9.08 -36.92 12.43
CA SER A 27 9.73 -36.60 11.16
C SER A 27 8.93 -37.08 9.96
N VAL A 28 8.90 -36.24 8.92
CA VAL A 28 8.24 -36.55 7.66
C VAL A 28 9.31 -36.90 6.65
N TRP A 29 9.21 -38.12 6.11
CA TRP A 29 10.10 -38.62 5.07
C TRP A 29 9.36 -38.67 3.74
N VAL A 30 9.93 -38.04 2.72
CA VAL A 30 9.42 -38.14 1.35
C VAL A 30 10.43 -38.91 0.50
N ILE A 31 9.97 -40.03 -0.06
CA ILE A 31 10.79 -40.95 -0.85
C ILE A 31 10.26 -40.94 -2.30
N ASP A 32 11.02 -40.33 -3.20
CA ASP A 32 10.73 -40.27 -4.64
C ASP A 32 11.16 -41.57 -5.33
N GLY A 33 10.28 -42.57 -5.22
CA GLY A 33 10.44 -43.89 -5.82
C GLY A 33 11.14 -44.89 -4.89
N LEU A 34 10.50 -46.04 -4.71
CA LEU A 34 11.03 -47.17 -3.96
C LEU A 34 11.22 -48.35 -4.90
N GLN A 35 12.46 -48.84 -5.02
CA GLN A 35 12.72 -50.08 -5.73
C GLN A 35 12.56 -51.25 -4.77
N VAL A 36 11.61 -52.14 -5.08
CA VAL A 36 11.33 -53.35 -4.29
C VAL A 36 11.33 -54.54 -5.22
N ASP A 37 12.26 -55.47 -4.99
CA ASP A 37 12.30 -56.74 -5.70
C ASP A 37 11.37 -57.74 -5.02
N LEU A 38 10.32 -58.15 -5.74
CA LEU A 38 9.33 -59.10 -5.26
C LEU A 38 9.38 -60.36 -6.13
N LEU A 39 9.76 -61.49 -5.53
CA LEU A 39 9.68 -62.80 -6.16
C LEU A 39 8.69 -63.66 -5.37
N ILE A 40 7.52 -63.92 -5.96
CA ILE A 40 6.42 -64.68 -5.35
C ILE A 40 5.85 -65.67 -6.37
N ASP A 41 5.51 -66.86 -5.88
CA ASP A 41 4.62 -67.78 -6.59
C ASP A 41 3.16 -67.44 -6.27
N VAL A 42 2.49 -66.78 -7.21
CA VAL A 42 1.12 -66.26 -7.07
C VAL A 42 0.07 -67.39 -7.03
N HIS A 43 0.43 -68.60 -7.45
CA HIS A 43 -0.49 -69.73 -7.51
C HIS A 43 -0.48 -70.61 -6.25
N ALA A 44 0.48 -70.41 -5.35
CA ALA A 44 0.67 -71.23 -4.15
C ALA A 44 0.19 -70.58 -2.83
N ALA A 45 -0.11 -69.27 -2.83
CA ALA A 45 -0.36 -68.49 -1.61
C ALA A 45 -1.77 -67.88 -1.56
N LEU A 46 -2.33 -67.80 -0.35
CA LEU A 46 -3.59 -67.10 -0.13
C LEU A 46 -3.42 -65.58 -0.35
N PRO A 47 -4.46 -64.86 -0.80
CA PRO A 47 -4.43 -63.40 -0.99
C PRO A 47 -3.83 -62.59 0.17
N ASP A 48 -4.16 -62.95 1.41
CA ASP A 48 -3.69 -62.25 2.61
C ASP A 48 -2.21 -62.50 2.90
N ASP A 49 -1.71 -63.70 2.58
CA ASP A 49 -0.29 -64.06 2.74
C ASP A 49 0.57 -63.29 1.73
N ILE A 50 0.07 -63.15 0.49
CA ILE A 50 0.71 -62.34 -0.56
C ILE A 50 0.78 -60.88 -0.13
N ALA A 51 -0.34 -60.32 0.38
CA ALA A 51 -0.40 -58.93 0.83
C ALA A 51 0.54 -58.67 2.02
N THR A 52 0.60 -59.60 2.99
CA THR A 52 1.48 -59.50 4.16
C THR A 52 2.95 -59.58 3.75
N PHE A 53 3.31 -60.49 2.84
CA PHE A 53 4.68 -60.58 2.33
C PHE A 53 5.09 -59.29 1.61
N TRP A 54 4.23 -58.77 0.72
CA TRP A 54 4.46 -57.51 0.01
C TRP A 54 4.68 -56.36 0.99
N ALA A 55 3.78 -56.22 1.96
CA ALA A 55 3.88 -55.20 3.00
C ALA A 55 5.18 -55.28 3.80
N SER A 56 5.61 -56.47 4.20
CA SER A 56 6.85 -56.66 4.95
C SER A 56 8.09 -56.26 4.15
N ARG A 57 8.13 -56.55 2.84
CA ARG A 57 9.25 -56.20 1.96
C ARG A 57 9.30 -54.70 1.66
N ILE A 58 8.15 -54.09 1.41
CA ILE A 58 8.03 -52.64 1.25
C ILE A 58 8.51 -51.95 2.55
N ALA A 59 8.01 -52.38 3.70
CA ALA A 59 8.37 -51.77 4.98
C ALA A 59 9.86 -51.94 5.32
N ALA A 60 10.45 -53.11 5.05
CA ALA A 60 11.89 -53.32 5.21
C ALA A 60 12.73 -52.43 4.27
N SER A 61 12.27 -52.24 3.03
CA SER A 61 12.94 -51.34 2.08
C SER A 61 12.84 -49.89 2.54
N VAL A 62 11.68 -49.44 3.03
CA VAL A 62 11.50 -48.11 3.61
C VAL A 62 12.41 -47.90 4.82
N ALA A 63 12.44 -48.84 5.77
CA ALA A 63 13.29 -48.76 6.95
C ALA A 63 14.79 -48.69 6.58
N THR A 64 15.20 -49.45 5.57
CA THR A 64 16.58 -49.40 5.05
C THR A 64 16.88 -48.05 4.41
N THR A 65 15.97 -47.49 3.62
CA THR A 65 16.12 -46.17 3.01
C THR A 65 16.22 -45.07 4.07
N ILE A 66 15.35 -45.08 5.08
CA ILE A 66 15.39 -44.15 6.21
C ILE A 66 16.72 -44.26 6.97
N SER A 67 17.20 -45.49 7.21
CA SER A 67 18.47 -45.73 7.91
C SER A 67 19.69 -45.22 7.14
N ARG A 68 19.61 -45.12 5.80
CA ARG A 68 20.67 -44.55 4.96
C ARG A 68 20.74 -43.02 5.03
N GLY A 69 19.65 -42.37 5.46
CA GLY A 69 19.59 -40.93 5.66
C GLY A 69 19.07 -40.14 4.46
N ASP A 70 19.00 -38.82 4.65
CA ASP A 70 18.59 -37.84 3.64
C ASP A 70 19.69 -37.69 2.57
N ASP A 71 19.32 -37.82 1.30
CA ASP A 71 20.23 -37.67 0.15
C ASP A 71 20.03 -36.35 -0.62
N GLY A 72 19.07 -35.51 -0.19
CA GLY A 72 18.74 -34.21 -0.75
C GLY A 72 18.05 -34.24 -2.12
N VAL A 73 17.83 -35.42 -2.70
CA VAL A 73 17.36 -35.57 -4.10
C VAL A 73 16.19 -36.52 -4.22
N ARG A 74 16.29 -37.75 -3.68
CA ARG A 74 15.24 -38.77 -3.73
C ARG A 74 14.65 -39.08 -2.36
N VAL A 75 15.38 -38.80 -1.29
CA VAL A 75 14.96 -39.04 0.09
C VAL A 75 15.15 -37.75 0.85
N LEU A 76 14.04 -37.09 1.17
CA LEU A 76 14.04 -35.85 1.96
C LEU A 76 13.50 -36.13 3.36
N ARG A 77 14.18 -35.59 4.37
CA ARG A 77 13.75 -35.67 5.76
C ARG A 77 13.40 -34.28 6.28
N PHE A 78 12.17 -34.13 6.75
CA PHE A 78 11.73 -32.96 7.51
C PHE A 78 11.61 -33.32 8.98
N ALA A 79 12.00 -32.41 9.86
CA ALA A 79 11.96 -32.64 11.31
C ALA A 79 10.55 -32.91 11.85
N ASN A 80 9.53 -32.30 11.23
CA ASN A 80 8.13 -32.51 11.54
C ASN A 80 7.22 -32.06 10.37
N ARG A 81 5.91 -32.25 10.52
CA ARG A 81 4.92 -31.83 9.53
C ARG A 81 4.93 -30.32 9.27
N ALA A 82 5.17 -29.50 10.29
CA ALA A 82 5.31 -28.05 10.13
C ALA A 82 6.52 -27.66 9.26
N ALA A 83 7.65 -28.36 9.38
CA ALA A 83 8.84 -28.12 8.56
C ALA A 83 8.61 -28.52 7.09
N TYR A 84 7.87 -29.60 6.86
CA TYR A 84 7.43 -29.99 5.51
C TYR A 84 6.50 -28.94 4.89
N LEU A 85 5.51 -28.47 5.65
CA LEU A 85 4.60 -27.41 5.21
C LEU A 85 5.36 -26.09 4.96
N ALA A 86 6.27 -25.68 5.84
CA ALA A 86 7.09 -24.48 5.66
C ALA A 86 7.92 -24.55 4.36
N HIS A 87 8.46 -25.72 4.03
CA HIS A 87 9.19 -25.93 2.79
C HIS A 87 8.28 -25.78 1.56
N LEU A 88 7.08 -26.37 1.58
CA LEU A 88 6.06 -26.18 0.52
C LEU A 88 5.73 -24.70 0.30
N LEU A 89 5.46 -23.96 1.38
CA LEU A 89 5.06 -22.55 1.28
C LEU A 89 6.17 -21.68 0.66
N GLY A 90 7.43 -21.93 1.01
CA GLY A 90 8.57 -21.26 0.39
C GLY A 90 8.69 -21.54 -1.11
N GLU A 91 8.53 -22.79 -1.51
CA GLU A 91 8.58 -23.21 -2.92
C GLU A 91 7.36 -22.70 -3.72
N LEU A 92 6.20 -22.58 -3.10
CA LEU A 92 5.01 -21.98 -3.71
C LEU A 92 5.22 -20.47 -3.96
N ALA A 93 5.80 -19.75 -3.01
CA ALA A 93 6.12 -18.34 -3.17
C ALA A 93 7.21 -18.11 -4.24
N ALA A 94 8.17 -19.03 -4.37
CA ALA A 94 9.20 -19.00 -5.40
C ALA A 94 8.69 -19.44 -6.79
N GLY A 95 7.50 -20.03 -6.88
CA GLY A 95 6.93 -20.56 -8.13
C GLY A 95 7.54 -21.90 -8.59
N CYS A 96 8.32 -22.57 -7.75
CA CYS A 96 9.05 -23.79 -8.09
C CYS A 96 8.42 -25.07 -7.54
N ALA A 97 7.41 -24.98 -6.66
CA ALA A 97 6.80 -26.13 -5.97
C ALA A 97 6.44 -27.30 -6.90
N TRP A 98 5.81 -27.03 -8.04
CA TRP A 98 5.29 -28.08 -8.92
C TRP A 98 6.34 -28.75 -9.80
N THR A 99 7.58 -28.25 -9.80
CA THR A 99 8.71 -28.94 -10.46
C THR A 99 9.23 -30.12 -9.64
N ARG A 100 8.73 -30.27 -8.40
CA ARG A 100 9.20 -31.23 -7.41
C ARG A 100 8.13 -32.28 -7.15
N SER A 101 8.47 -33.55 -7.36
CA SER A 101 7.61 -34.73 -7.17
C SER A 101 7.17 -34.92 -5.71
N TYR A 102 7.93 -34.40 -4.74
CA TYR A 102 7.68 -34.63 -3.32
C TYR A 102 6.45 -33.90 -2.75
N PHE A 103 5.82 -32.99 -3.49
CA PHE A 103 4.58 -32.31 -3.06
C PHE A 103 3.29 -32.91 -3.66
N ALA A 104 3.34 -34.16 -4.14
CA ALA A 104 2.20 -34.83 -4.78
C ALA A 104 0.90 -34.81 -3.95
N GLU A 105 1.00 -34.82 -2.61
CA GLU A 105 -0.16 -34.67 -1.71
C GLU A 105 -0.96 -33.37 -1.95
N PHE A 106 -0.28 -32.33 -2.44
CA PHE A 106 -0.84 -31.01 -2.72
C PHE A 106 -1.12 -30.78 -4.21
N ASP A 107 -1.05 -31.80 -5.07
CA ASP A 107 -1.28 -31.66 -6.53
C ASP A 107 -2.61 -30.98 -6.87
N SER A 108 -3.63 -31.18 -6.03
CA SER A 108 -4.94 -30.51 -6.16
C SER A 108 -4.86 -28.97 -6.12
N LEU A 109 -3.77 -28.38 -5.59
CA LEU A 109 -3.55 -26.94 -5.52
C LEU A 109 -2.84 -26.38 -6.76
N ARG A 110 -2.34 -27.24 -7.66
CA ARG A 110 -1.54 -26.83 -8.84
C ARG A 110 -2.28 -25.90 -9.80
N SER A 111 -3.60 -25.99 -9.86
CA SER A 111 -4.44 -25.14 -10.70
C SER A 111 -4.70 -23.73 -10.12
N LEU A 112 -4.29 -23.47 -8.87
CA LEU A 112 -4.52 -22.21 -8.18
C LEU A 112 -3.35 -21.23 -8.36
N PRO A 113 -3.61 -19.91 -8.38
CA PRO A 113 -2.57 -18.90 -8.23
C PRO A 113 -1.80 -19.08 -6.92
N ALA A 114 -0.52 -18.68 -6.89
CA ALA A 114 0.38 -18.94 -5.77
C ALA A 114 -0.18 -18.49 -4.40
N GLY A 115 -0.80 -17.30 -4.31
CA GLY A 115 -1.41 -16.81 -3.06
C GLY A 115 -2.60 -17.64 -2.59
N ALA A 116 -3.43 -18.11 -3.52
CA ALA A 116 -4.54 -19.00 -3.21
C ALA A 116 -4.03 -20.39 -2.79
N ALA A 117 -2.98 -20.91 -3.44
CA ALA A 117 -2.36 -22.18 -3.07
C ALA A 117 -1.74 -22.14 -1.67
N VAL A 118 -0.98 -21.07 -1.34
CA VAL A 118 -0.41 -20.83 0.00
C VAL A 118 -1.52 -20.79 1.06
N ARG A 119 -2.58 -20.02 0.80
CA ARG A 119 -3.72 -19.93 1.72
C ARG A 119 -4.40 -21.28 1.93
N GLU A 120 -4.74 -22.00 0.86
CA GLU A 120 -5.41 -23.30 0.97
C GLU A 120 -4.54 -24.36 1.67
N ALA A 121 -3.23 -24.37 1.42
CA ALA A 121 -2.30 -25.28 2.11
C ALA A 121 -2.34 -25.04 3.64
N LEU A 122 -2.30 -23.78 4.08
CA LEU A 122 -2.39 -23.42 5.50
C LEU A 122 -3.77 -23.72 6.11
N LEU A 123 -4.85 -23.54 5.35
CA LEU A 123 -6.21 -23.79 5.85
C LEU A 123 -6.54 -25.28 5.99
N ARG A 124 -5.92 -26.15 5.19
CA ARG A 124 -6.07 -27.62 5.28
C ARG A 124 -5.44 -28.20 6.56
N GLU A 125 -4.33 -27.61 7.01
CA GLU A 125 -3.57 -28.09 8.18
C GLU A 125 -3.44 -27.02 9.27
N PRO A 126 -4.55 -26.64 9.93
CA PRO A 126 -4.56 -25.51 10.86
C PRO A 126 -3.67 -25.74 12.10
N SER A 127 -3.52 -26.98 12.56
CA SER A 127 -2.67 -27.31 13.73
C SER A 127 -1.17 -27.13 13.45
N GLN A 128 -0.76 -27.16 12.19
CA GLN A 128 0.64 -27.02 11.77
C GLN A 128 0.95 -25.64 11.19
N ALA A 129 -0.08 -24.84 10.86
CA ALA A 129 0.05 -23.56 10.19
C ALA A 129 0.92 -22.55 10.96
N GLU A 130 0.63 -22.29 12.25
CA GLU A 130 1.41 -21.34 13.06
C GLU A 130 2.87 -21.77 13.22
N ALA A 131 3.11 -23.06 13.46
CA ALA A 131 4.46 -23.61 13.57
C ALA A 131 5.24 -23.50 12.25
N ALA A 132 4.61 -23.79 11.11
CA ALA A 132 5.23 -23.68 9.79
C ALA A 132 5.59 -22.22 9.46
N LEU A 133 4.70 -21.28 9.76
CA LEU A 133 4.95 -19.85 9.56
C LEU A 133 6.04 -19.32 10.50
N THR A 134 6.11 -19.81 11.73
CA THR A 134 7.18 -19.47 12.68
C THR A 134 8.54 -19.95 12.18
N LEU A 135 8.62 -21.17 11.63
CA LEU A 135 9.86 -21.68 11.01
C LEU A 135 10.28 -20.83 9.79
N LEU A 136 9.34 -20.32 9.00
CA LEU A 136 9.63 -19.39 7.91
C LEU A 136 10.16 -18.04 8.40
N LEU A 137 9.64 -17.54 9.51
CA LEU A 137 10.14 -16.33 10.16
C LEU A 137 11.58 -16.54 10.67
N GLU A 138 11.85 -17.65 11.34
CA GLU A 138 13.18 -18.00 11.85
C GLU A 138 14.22 -18.18 10.75
N THR A 139 13.80 -18.74 9.61
CA THR A 139 14.68 -18.94 8.43
C THR A 139 14.74 -17.75 7.49
N ASN A 140 14.12 -16.61 7.85
CA ASN A 140 14.05 -15.39 7.05
C ASN A 140 13.47 -15.60 5.63
N ARG A 141 12.51 -16.52 5.51
CA ARG A 141 11.79 -16.84 4.26
C ARG A 141 10.31 -16.46 4.29
N LEU A 142 9.87 -15.74 5.32
CA LEU A 142 8.49 -15.30 5.47
C LEU A 142 8.13 -14.18 4.48
N ALA A 143 9.03 -13.22 4.23
CA ALA A 143 8.72 -12.05 3.40
C ALA A 143 8.27 -12.39 1.96
N PRO A 144 8.91 -13.33 1.23
CA PRO A 144 8.41 -13.79 -0.07
C PRO A 144 7.00 -14.41 0.00
N VAL A 145 6.68 -15.13 1.08
CA VAL A 145 5.37 -15.75 1.26
C VAL A 145 4.31 -14.67 1.53
N CYS A 146 4.61 -13.68 2.36
CA CYS A 146 3.73 -12.54 2.61
C CYS A 146 3.46 -11.71 1.35
N ALA A 147 4.47 -11.52 0.49
CA ALA A 147 4.34 -10.74 -0.75
C ALA A 147 3.35 -11.33 -1.76
N VAL A 148 3.10 -12.64 -1.69
CA VAL A 148 2.19 -13.36 -2.58
C VAL A 148 0.75 -13.40 -2.01
N LEU A 149 0.57 -13.06 -0.74
CA LEU A 149 -0.71 -13.05 -0.04
C LEU A 149 -1.36 -11.66 -0.05
N SER A 150 -2.66 -11.59 -0.34
CA SER A 150 -3.40 -10.33 -0.15
C SER A 150 -3.61 -10.03 1.35
N PRO A 151 -3.89 -8.78 1.74
CA PRO A 151 -4.20 -8.44 3.13
C PRO A 151 -5.34 -9.29 3.72
N ARG A 152 -6.38 -9.57 2.91
CA ARG A 152 -7.50 -10.43 3.30
C ARG A 152 -7.09 -11.89 3.51
N ASP A 153 -6.12 -12.38 2.75
CA ASP A 153 -5.62 -13.75 2.94
C ASP A 153 -4.84 -13.85 4.26
N GLN A 154 -4.02 -12.84 4.59
CA GLN A 154 -3.30 -12.77 5.85
C GLN A 154 -4.25 -12.76 7.06
N GLU A 155 -5.30 -11.93 7.02
CA GLU A 155 -6.35 -11.90 8.06
C GLU A 155 -7.02 -13.28 8.26
N ARG A 156 -7.37 -13.96 7.16
CA ARG A 156 -7.98 -15.30 7.21
C ARG A 156 -7.04 -16.35 7.80
N ILE A 157 -5.75 -16.28 7.49
CA ILE A 157 -4.74 -17.18 8.03
C ILE A 157 -4.58 -16.95 9.54
N ILE A 158 -4.49 -15.69 9.98
CA ILE A 158 -4.40 -15.33 11.40
C ILE A 158 -5.64 -15.82 12.16
N ALA A 159 -6.84 -15.53 11.65
CA ALA A 159 -8.08 -15.99 12.27
C ALA A 159 -8.15 -17.52 12.39
N ARG A 160 -7.57 -18.25 11.42
CA ARG A 160 -7.51 -19.71 11.49
C ARG A 160 -6.48 -20.23 12.50
N CYS A 161 -5.34 -19.56 12.66
CA CYS A 161 -4.29 -19.94 13.61
C CYS A 161 -4.69 -19.62 15.05
N ALA A 162 -5.23 -18.41 15.27
CA ALA A 162 -5.58 -17.90 16.58
C ALA A 162 -6.96 -18.34 17.09
N GLY A 163 -7.85 -18.75 16.18
CA GLY A 163 -9.27 -18.92 16.49
C GLY A 163 -10.00 -17.57 16.54
N ASN A 164 -10.97 -17.44 17.45
CA ASN A 164 -11.72 -16.20 17.60
C ASN A 164 -10.86 -15.14 18.29
N ALA A 165 -10.67 -13.99 17.64
CA ALA A 165 -9.97 -12.86 18.22
C ALA A 165 -10.68 -12.35 19.49
N THR A 166 -9.89 -11.93 20.47
CA THR A 166 -10.38 -11.39 21.75
C THR A 166 -9.93 -9.95 21.96
N ASP A 167 -10.87 -9.11 22.40
CA ASP A 167 -10.61 -7.69 22.70
C ASP A 167 -10.01 -7.58 24.11
N SER A 168 -8.68 -7.46 24.20
CA SER A 168 -7.96 -7.33 25.47
C SER A 168 -7.13 -6.05 25.51
N ALA A 169 -7.48 -5.14 26.42
CA ALA A 169 -6.75 -3.89 26.63
C ALA A 169 -5.30 -4.15 27.07
N ALA A 170 -5.07 -5.15 27.92
CA ALA A 170 -3.74 -5.51 28.40
C ALA A 170 -2.85 -6.10 27.28
N ALA A 171 -3.45 -6.89 26.37
CA ALA A 171 -2.72 -7.44 25.23
C ALA A 171 -2.39 -6.35 24.21
N LEU A 172 -3.36 -5.52 23.84
CA LEU A 172 -3.15 -4.37 22.95
C LEU A 172 -2.06 -3.45 23.51
N ASP A 173 -2.08 -3.21 24.81
CA ASP A 173 -1.11 -2.38 25.50
C ASP A 173 0.33 -2.91 25.42
N ALA A 174 0.52 -4.19 25.70
CA ALA A 174 1.83 -4.84 25.59
C ALA A 174 2.36 -4.83 24.15
N VAL A 175 1.47 -5.00 23.17
CA VAL A 175 1.82 -4.96 21.75
C VAL A 175 2.19 -3.55 21.30
N LEU A 176 1.42 -2.53 21.70
CA LEU A 176 1.74 -1.13 21.39
C LEU A 176 3.09 -0.72 21.97
N HIS A 177 3.44 -1.21 23.16
CA HIS A 177 4.76 -0.99 23.74
C HIS A 177 5.88 -1.68 22.95
N TRP A 178 5.64 -2.90 22.45
CA TRP A 178 6.62 -3.64 21.66
C TRP A 178 6.86 -3.03 20.27
N ILE A 179 5.82 -2.48 19.64
CA ILE A 179 5.87 -1.91 18.29
C ILE A 179 6.38 -0.46 18.29
N GLU A 180 6.57 0.18 19.44
CA GLU A 180 6.96 1.58 19.52
C GLU A 180 8.41 1.83 19.04
N PRO A 181 8.66 2.70 18.05
CA PRO A 181 7.71 3.58 17.35
C PRO A 181 6.94 2.87 16.21
N ILE A 182 5.66 3.23 16.04
CA ILE A 182 4.78 2.67 15.01
C ILE A 182 5.47 2.73 13.63
N PRO A 183 5.63 1.60 12.92
CA PRO A 183 6.29 1.55 11.62
C PRO A 183 5.62 2.50 10.62
N SER A 184 6.43 3.31 9.95
CA SER A 184 6.00 4.24 8.89
C SER A 184 5.85 3.58 7.51
N SER A 185 6.07 2.27 7.41
CA SER A 185 5.97 1.50 6.16
C SER A 185 4.56 1.56 5.59
N ARG A 186 4.40 1.84 4.29
CA ARG A 186 3.10 1.94 3.57
C ARG A 186 2.17 0.73 3.70
N GLU A 187 2.69 -0.42 4.11
CA GLU A 187 1.94 -1.64 4.31
C GLU A 187 2.17 -2.14 5.74
N PHE A 188 1.07 -2.51 6.40
CA PHE A 188 1.09 -3.17 7.70
C PHE A 188 1.07 -4.69 7.46
N LEU A 189 2.20 -5.35 7.71
CA LEU A 189 2.36 -6.79 7.56
C LEU A 189 1.73 -7.50 8.77
N SER A 190 0.42 -7.72 8.72
CA SER A 190 -0.36 -8.27 9.84
C SER A 190 0.13 -9.65 10.26
N LEU A 191 0.49 -10.51 9.29
CA LEU A 191 0.96 -11.86 9.58
C LEU A 191 2.33 -11.88 10.26
N GLU A 192 3.26 -11.04 9.80
CA GLU A 192 4.59 -10.91 10.40
C GLU A 192 4.48 -10.33 11.81
N THR A 193 3.61 -9.34 12.00
CA THR A 193 3.35 -8.73 13.31
C THR A 193 2.76 -9.76 14.28
N TYR A 194 1.78 -10.56 13.83
CA TYR A 194 1.20 -11.65 14.63
C TYR A 194 2.29 -12.64 15.11
N LEU A 195 3.13 -13.13 14.19
CA LEU A 195 4.18 -14.09 14.53
C LEU A 195 5.26 -13.46 15.42
N GLY A 196 5.60 -12.19 15.19
CA GLY A 196 6.50 -11.43 16.04
C GLY A 196 5.98 -11.31 17.48
N ILE A 197 4.70 -11.00 17.65
CA ILE A 197 4.03 -10.99 18.98
C ILE A 197 4.10 -12.37 19.62
N ARG A 198 3.71 -13.43 18.88
CA ARG A 198 3.71 -14.81 19.40
C ARG A 198 5.10 -15.27 19.84
N ARG A 199 6.16 -14.75 19.22
CA ARG A 199 7.55 -15.04 19.56
C ARG A 199 8.08 -14.23 20.74
N HIS A 200 7.86 -12.91 20.74
CA HIS A 200 8.45 -12.00 21.72
C HIS A 200 7.60 -11.81 22.98
N LEU A 201 6.29 -12.03 22.88
CA LEU A 201 5.32 -11.87 23.96
C LEU A 201 4.64 -13.22 24.26
N SER A 202 5.42 -14.17 24.80
CA SER A 202 4.99 -15.54 25.11
C SER A 202 3.80 -15.63 26.08
N ASN A 203 3.51 -14.54 26.81
CA ASN A 203 2.43 -14.46 27.79
C ASN A 203 1.06 -14.14 27.16
N ILE A 204 1.03 -13.78 25.87
CA ILE A 204 -0.20 -13.42 25.15
C ILE A 204 -0.74 -14.66 24.45
N SER A 205 -2.04 -14.94 24.67
CA SER A 205 -2.73 -16.06 24.01
C SER A 205 -2.83 -15.82 22.50
N PRO A 206 -2.98 -16.87 21.66
CA PRO A 206 -3.17 -16.70 20.21
C PRO A 206 -4.34 -15.77 19.86
N SER A 207 -5.47 -15.91 20.56
CA SER A 207 -6.68 -15.09 20.35
C SER A 207 -6.45 -13.61 20.71
N ASP A 208 -5.73 -13.34 21.80
CA ASP A 208 -5.41 -11.98 22.23
C ASP A 208 -4.38 -11.34 21.27
N ALA A 209 -3.43 -12.12 20.76
CA ALA A 209 -2.47 -11.66 19.77
C ALA A 209 -3.16 -11.28 18.46
N ALA A 210 -4.12 -12.08 17.99
CA ALA A 210 -4.90 -11.77 16.80
C ALA A 210 -5.75 -10.50 16.97
N GLY A 211 -6.45 -10.35 18.11
CA GLY A 211 -7.22 -9.14 18.42
C GLY A 211 -6.32 -7.90 18.50
N ALA A 212 -5.17 -8.01 19.16
CA ALA A 212 -4.20 -6.92 19.23
C ALA A 212 -3.68 -6.49 17.84
N VAL A 213 -3.37 -7.43 16.95
CA VAL A 213 -2.95 -7.14 15.56
C VAL A 213 -4.05 -6.40 14.80
N GLU A 214 -5.32 -6.82 14.94
CA GLU A 214 -6.45 -6.14 14.32
C GLU A 214 -6.58 -4.70 14.81
N HIS A 215 -6.51 -4.46 16.12
CA HIS A 215 -6.57 -3.12 16.69
C HIS A 215 -5.37 -2.25 16.27
N VAL A 216 -4.16 -2.81 16.26
CA VAL A 216 -2.95 -2.10 15.80
C VAL A 216 -3.06 -1.74 14.33
N SER A 217 -3.60 -2.61 13.47
CA SER A 217 -3.81 -2.31 12.04
C SER A 217 -4.75 -1.11 11.84
N ARG A 218 -5.79 -0.98 12.67
CA ARG A 218 -6.73 0.14 12.65
C ARG A 218 -6.08 1.43 13.18
N ILE A 219 -5.31 1.34 14.26
CA ILE A 219 -4.52 2.47 14.80
C ILE A 219 -3.52 2.96 13.76
N TRP A 220 -2.87 2.02 13.06
CA TRP A 220 -1.94 2.32 11.98
C TRP A 220 -2.64 3.01 10.80
N ARG A 221 -3.85 2.57 10.41
CA ARG A 221 -4.68 3.25 9.41
C ARG A 221 -5.07 4.67 9.84
N TRP A 222 -5.44 4.86 11.11
CA TRP A 222 -5.70 6.20 11.65
C TRP A 222 -4.46 7.10 11.62
N ALA A 223 -3.26 6.54 11.77
CA ALA A 223 -2.01 7.27 11.64
C ALA A 223 -1.79 7.73 10.18
N GLN A 224 -2.03 6.85 9.20
CA GLN A 224 -1.94 7.19 7.76
C GLN A 224 -2.96 8.26 7.36
N ASP A 225 -4.18 8.18 7.89
CA ASP A 225 -5.25 9.16 7.64
C ASP A 225 -5.07 10.48 8.42
N ASN A 226 -3.98 10.66 9.17
CA ASN A 226 -3.75 11.79 10.09
C ASN A 226 -4.85 11.98 11.16
N LYS A 227 -5.69 10.97 11.42
CA LYS A 227 -6.77 11.00 12.42
C LYS A 227 -6.28 10.66 13.83
N LEU A 228 -5.18 9.91 13.95
CA LEU A 228 -4.71 9.36 15.22
C LEU A 228 -4.46 10.43 16.29
N ARG A 229 -3.81 11.55 15.94
CA ARG A 229 -3.54 12.65 16.89
C ARG A 229 -4.82 13.27 17.42
N THR A 230 -5.79 13.52 16.53
CA THR A 230 -7.10 14.07 16.90
C THR A 230 -7.86 13.11 17.80
N ILE A 231 -7.91 11.82 17.46
CA ILE A 231 -8.55 10.78 18.27
C ILE A 231 -7.93 10.69 19.67
N VAL A 232 -6.61 10.61 19.76
CA VAL A 232 -5.90 10.52 21.05
C VAL A 232 -6.11 11.78 21.88
N SER A 233 -6.04 12.98 21.28
CA SER A 233 -6.29 14.23 21.99
C SER A 233 -7.70 14.30 22.59
N LEU A 234 -8.72 13.85 21.84
CA LEU A 234 -10.10 13.84 22.31
C LEU A 234 -10.29 12.83 23.46
N ILE A 235 -9.69 11.64 23.36
CA ILE A 235 -9.67 10.65 24.44
C ILE A 235 -9.00 11.21 25.71
N LEU A 236 -7.87 11.89 25.56
CA LEU A 236 -7.13 12.52 26.67
C LEU A 236 -7.91 13.67 27.33
N MET A 237 -8.79 14.33 26.57
CA MET A 237 -9.73 15.35 27.06
C MET A 237 -11.01 14.74 27.67
N GLY A 238 -11.15 13.41 27.68
CA GLY A 238 -12.32 12.71 28.22
C GLY A 238 -13.50 12.56 27.24
N ASN A 239 -13.32 12.98 25.98
CA ASN A 239 -14.33 12.87 24.93
C ASN A 239 -14.14 11.58 24.12
N VAL A 240 -15.23 10.96 23.66
CA VAL A 240 -15.18 9.79 22.78
C VAL A 240 -15.48 10.22 21.34
N PRO A 241 -14.51 10.12 20.41
CA PRO A 241 -14.66 10.64 19.05
C PRO A 241 -15.44 9.68 18.14
N VAL A 242 -16.66 9.29 18.53
CA VAL A 242 -17.47 8.31 17.78
C VAL A 242 -17.79 8.77 16.36
N SER A 243 -17.84 10.08 16.11
CA SER A 243 -18.09 10.66 14.77
C SER A 243 -16.90 10.60 13.80
N LEU A 244 -15.69 10.33 14.29
CA LEU A 244 -14.45 10.29 13.47
C LEU A 244 -14.09 8.88 13.01
N VAL A 245 -14.88 7.88 13.41
CA VAL A 245 -14.52 6.47 13.38
C VAL A 245 -15.73 5.65 12.90
N VAL A 246 -15.49 4.61 12.10
CA VAL A 246 -16.57 3.73 11.61
C VAL A 246 -17.05 2.76 12.71
N PRO A 247 -18.27 2.19 12.63
CA PRO A 247 -18.81 1.33 13.68
C PRO A 247 -17.91 0.16 14.08
N GLU A 248 -17.20 -0.43 13.13
CA GLU A 248 -16.27 -1.55 13.35
C GLU A 248 -15.10 -1.17 14.25
N GLU A 249 -14.70 0.10 14.26
CA GLU A 249 -13.52 0.61 14.96
C GLU A 249 -13.84 1.12 16.40
N ILE A 250 -15.11 1.08 16.82
CA ILE A 250 -15.57 1.51 18.16
C ILE A 250 -14.93 0.67 19.28
N SER A 251 -14.70 -0.63 19.05
CA SER A 251 -14.01 -1.49 20.01
C SER A 251 -12.57 -1.02 20.25
N THR A 252 -11.84 -0.67 19.19
CA THR A 252 -10.48 -0.10 19.28
C THR A 252 -10.46 1.21 20.08
N LEU A 253 -11.43 2.10 19.86
CA LEU A 253 -11.57 3.34 20.64
C LEU A 253 -11.79 3.07 22.13
N SER A 254 -12.64 2.09 22.45
CA SER A 254 -12.96 1.73 23.83
C SER A 254 -11.73 1.19 24.55
N LEU A 255 -10.94 0.33 23.88
CA LEU A 255 -9.69 -0.20 24.42
C LEU A 255 -8.64 0.90 24.62
N LEU A 256 -8.45 1.81 23.66
CA LEU A 256 -7.52 2.93 23.81
C LEU A 256 -7.91 3.86 24.97
N ARG A 257 -9.20 4.10 25.17
CA ARG A 257 -9.69 4.88 26.32
C ARG A 257 -9.35 4.19 27.63
N ASP A 258 -9.53 2.87 27.71
CA ASP A 258 -9.25 2.12 28.93
C ASP A 258 -7.74 2.05 29.21
N ILE A 259 -6.90 1.91 28.16
CA ILE A 259 -5.44 2.08 28.25
C ILE A 259 -5.08 3.48 28.75
N GLY A 260 -5.73 4.52 28.23
CA GLY A 260 -5.51 5.92 28.63
C GLY A 260 -5.88 6.22 30.08
N LYS A 261 -6.93 5.56 30.61
CA LYS A 261 -7.28 5.65 32.03
C LYS A 261 -6.21 5.01 32.92
N GLN A 262 -5.61 3.91 32.49
CA GLN A 262 -4.61 3.18 33.25
C GLN A 262 -3.21 3.78 33.12
N ASN A 263 -2.86 4.31 31.95
CA ASN A 263 -1.55 4.86 31.67
C ASN A 263 -1.63 5.99 30.63
N ARG A 264 -1.89 7.21 31.13
CA ARG A 264 -2.06 8.41 30.31
C ARG A 264 -0.81 8.75 29.47
N CYS A 265 0.37 8.62 30.08
CA CYS A 265 1.67 8.88 29.43
C CYS A 265 1.82 8.07 28.13
N ARG A 266 1.28 6.86 28.09
CA ARG A 266 1.39 5.98 26.93
C ARG A 266 0.57 6.42 25.73
N LEU A 267 -0.61 7.00 25.94
CA LEU A 267 -1.35 7.64 24.85
C LEU A 267 -0.63 8.90 24.36
N GLU A 268 -0.03 9.66 25.27
CA GLU A 268 0.79 10.82 24.91
C GLU A 268 2.02 10.38 24.09
N THR A 269 2.72 9.31 24.47
CA THR A 269 3.80 8.73 23.67
C THR A 269 3.28 8.17 22.36
N LEU A 270 2.12 7.53 22.29
CA LEU A 270 1.55 7.05 21.03
C LEU A 270 1.20 8.22 20.08
N SER A 271 0.73 9.35 20.60
CA SER A 271 0.51 10.58 19.82
C SER A 271 1.83 11.28 19.43
N GLY A 272 2.84 11.15 20.28
CA GLY A 272 4.16 11.72 20.15
C GLY A 272 5.12 10.88 19.30
N ALA A 273 4.96 9.56 19.26
CA ALA A 273 5.69 8.54 18.51
C ALA A 273 5.22 8.45 17.06
N VAL A 274 4.09 9.08 16.74
CA VAL A 274 3.90 9.77 15.45
C VAL A 274 4.88 10.96 15.36
N ARG A 275 6.15 10.77 15.78
CA ARG A 275 7.15 11.83 15.89
C ARG A 275 7.23 12.49 14.53
N SER A 276 7.06 13.81 14.60
CA SER A 276 7.51 14.78 13.63
C SER A 276 8.77 14.29 12.90
N ASN A 277 8.65 14.02 11.60
CA ASN A 277 9.77 13.86 10.67
C ASN A 277 10.54 15.19 10.55
N ALA A 278 11.24 15.58 11.63
CA ALA A 278 12.05 16.79 11.68
C ALA A 278 13.55 16.52 11.47
N ALA A 279 13.98 15.26 11.34
CA ALA A 279 15.34 14.94 10.97
C ALA A 279 15.39 13.58 10.27
N GLU A 280 15.58 13.66 8.95
CA GLU A 280 16.24 12.65 8.10
C GLU A 280 15.40 11.44 7.61
N ASP A 281 14.85 11.70 6.41
CA ASP A 281 14.78 10.84 5.23
C ASP A 281 13.49 10.05 4.87
N LYS A 282 12.79 10.63 3.87
CA LYS A 282 12.06 10.00 2.74
C LYS A 282 10.64 9.45 2.94
N LEU A 283 9.67 10.38 2.97
CA LEU A 283 8.53 10.31 2.04
C LEU A 283 8.47 11.61 1.26
N LEU A 284 9.43 11.75 0.35
CA LEU A 284 9.32 12.61 -0.80
C LEU A 284 8.21 12.00 -1.66
N HIS A 285 7.00 12.56 -1.58
CA HIS A 285 5.99 12.25 -2.58
C HIS A 285 6.42 12.97 -3.85
N GLU A 286 7.13 12.21 -4.68
CA GLU A 286 7.64 12.65 -5.96
C GLU A 286 6.71 12.18 -7.06
N PHE A 287 6.36 13.11 -7.93
CA PHE A 287 5.64 12.79 -9.15
C PHE A 287 6.11 13.69 -10.28
N ASP A 288 6.15 13.10 -11.47
CA ASP A 288 6.33 13.84 -12.69
C ASP A 288 5.02 14.54 -13.06
N SER A 289 5.14 15.77 -13.53
CA SER A 289 4.02 16.55 -14.03
C SER A 289 4.44 17.31 -15.30
N PRO A 290 3.72 17.16 -16.41
CA PRO A 290 3.90 18.02 -17.58
C PRO A 290 3.41 19.47 -17.35
N LEU A 291 2.67 19.75 -16.28
CA LEU A 291 2.06 21.06 -16.00
C LEU A 291 2.53 21.73 -14.71
N GLY A 292 3.62 21.26 -14.09
CA GLY A 292 4.20 21.87 -12.87
C GLY A 292 4.77 23.28 -13.06
N SER A 293 4.77 23.82 -14.28
CA SER A 293 4.87 25.26 -14.52
C SER A 293 3.79 26.09 -13.82
N ILE A 294 2.68 25.48 -13.39
CA ILE A 294 1.64 26.19 -12.64
C ILE A 294 2.21 26.91 -11.42
N PHE A 295 3.24 26.33 -10.78
CA PHE A 295 3.93 26.93 -9.64
C PHE A 295 4.64 28.25 -9.98
N LEU A 296 4.96 28.51 -11.26
CA LEU A 296 5.47 29.81 -11.72
C LEU A 296 4.39 30.90 -11.73
N LEU A 297 3.12 30.51 -11.90
CA LEU A 297 1.99 31.45 -11.94
C LEU A 297 1.49 31.82 -10.54
N LEU A 298 1.72 30.97 -9.53
CA LEU A 298 1.24 31.20 -8.16
C LEU A 298 1.73 32.52 -7.55
N PRO A 299 3.01 32.92 -7.67
CA PRO A 299 3.45 34.24 -7.20
C PRO A 299 2.67 35.39 -7.84
N ALA A 300 2.35 35.30 -9.13
CA ALA A 300 1.57 36.32 -9.82
C ALA A 300 0.12 36.38 -9.32
N LEU A 301 -0.48 35.22 -9.02
CA LEU A 301 -1.79 35.14 -8.39
C LEU A 301 -1.75 35.82 -7.01
N THR A 302 -0.76 35.48 -6.17
CA THR A 302 -0.66 36.04 -4.81
C THR A 302 -0.34 37.53 -4.74
N LYS A 303 0.36 38.08 -5.75
CA LYS A 303 0.73 39.49 -5.80
C LYS A 303 -0.34 40.39 -6.43
N THR A 304 -1.33 39.81 -7.11
CA THR A 304 -2.41 40.57 -7.75
C THR A 304 -3.60 40.63 -6.80
N SER A 305 -3.90 41.81 -6.26
CA SER A 305 -4.95 42.05 -5.27
C SER A 305 -6.30 41.48 -5.69
N GLU A 306 -6.70 41.74 -6.93
CA GLU A 306 -7.98 41.35 -7.51
C GLU A 306 -8.09 39.83 -7.67
N LEU A 307 -6.98 39.15 -8.02
CA LEU A 307 -6.94 37.69 -8.06
C LEU A 307 -6.93 37.08 -6.65
N MET A 308 -6.27 37.72 -5.69
CA MET A 308 -6.26 37.24 -4.30
C MET A 308 -7.61 37.38 -3.62
N GLU A 309 -8.36 38.44 -3.91
CA GLU A 309 -9.72 38.62 -3.39
C GLU A 309 -10.65 37.51 -3.89
N LEU A 310 -10.54 37.15 -5.18
CA LEU A 310 -11.41 36.15 -5.80
C LEU A 310 -10.97 34.70 -5.53
N PHE A 311 -9.66 34.43 -5.53
CA PHE A 311 -9.12 33.06 -5.52
C PHE A 311 -8.29 32.73 -4.27
N GLY A 312 -8.01 33.70 -3.39
CA GLY A 312 -7.11 33.52 -2.26
C GLY A 312 -7.71 32.84 -1.02
N GLY A 313 -9.04 32.79 -0.91
CA GLY A 313 -9.74 32.18 0.24
C GLY A 313 -9.46 30.67 0.36
N LEU A 314 -9.36 30.16 1.58
CA LEU A 314 -9.09 28.72 1.83
C LEU A 314 -10.13 27.81 1.15
N GLU A 315 -11.40 28.23 1.12
CA GLU A 315 -12.51 27.48 0.52
C GLU A 315 -12.53 27.53 -1.02
N ASN A 316 -11.73 28.39 -1.66
CA ASN A 316 -11.78 28.64 -3.11
C ASN A 316 -10.91 27.66 -3.93
N GLY A 317 -10.63 26.47 -3.41
CA GLY A 317 -9.77 25.47 -4.07
C GLY A 317 -10.32 25.04 -5.43
N GLU A 318 -11.63 24.85 -5.51
CA GLU A 318 -12.33 24.50 -6.75
C GLU A 318 -12.25 25.62 -7.81
N SER A 319 -12.42 26.89 -7.41
CA SER A 319 -12.28 28.04 -8.31
C SER A 319 -10.85 28.19 -8.83
N ARG A 320 -9.84 27.99 -7.96
CA ARG A 320 -8.42 27.96 -8.37
C ARG A 320 -8.17 26.85 -9.36
N TYR A 321 -8.71 25.67 -9.11
CA TYR A 321 -8.55 24.53 -10.00
C TYR A 321 -9.14 24.80 -11.39
N LEU A 322 -10.35 25.36 -11.48
CA LEU A 322 -10.95 25.78 -12.76
C LEU A 322 -10.13 26.83 -13.51
N LEU A 323 -9.59 27.82 -12.79
CA LEU A 323 -8.69 28.82 -13.36
C LEU A 323 -7.44 28.16 -13.96
N PHE A 324 -6.84 27.22 -13.22
CA PHE A 324 -5.66 26.50 -13.68
C PHE A 324 -5.96 25.60 -14.86
N LEU A 325 -7.06 24.86 -14.86
CA LEU A 325 -7.49 24.10 -16.04
C LEU A 325 -7.63 25.02 -17.24
N THR A 326 -8.25 26.19 -17.09
CA THR A 326 -8.42 27.15 -18.19
C THR A 326 -7.07 27.64 -18.75
N CYS A 327 -6.05 27.82 -17.89
CA CYS A 327 -4.71 28.23 -18.33
C CYS A 327 -4.02 27.18 -19.22
N PHE A 328 -4.33 25.89 -19.07
CA PHE A 328 -3.61 24.78 -19.71
C PHE A 328 -4.46 23.99 -20.73
N ALA A 329 -5.80 24.02 -20.65
CA ALA A 329 -6.73 23.14 -21.37
C ALA A 329 -6.57 23.17 -22.90
N LYS A 330 -6.30 24.35 -23.48
CA LYS A 330 -6.14 24.50 -24.94
C LYS A 330 -4.99 23.67 -25.52
N LYS A 331 -3.94 23.41 -24.74
CA LYS A 331 -2.73 22.71 -25.18
C LYS A 331 -2.54 21.35 -24.48
N ALA A 332 -3.24 21.14 -23.37
CA ALA A 332 -3.26 19.90 -22.61
C ALA A 332 -4.72 19.55 -22.25
N PRO A 333 -5.47 18.85 -23.13
CA PRO A 333 -6.87 18.50 -22.86
C PRO A 333 -7.03 17.58 -21.65
N ASP A 334 -6.01 16.77 -21.34
CA ASP A 334 -5.97 15.91 -20.14
C ASP A 334 -5.43 16.61 -18.89
N ALA A 335 -5.37 17.95 -18.87
CA ALA A 335 -4.86 18.73 -17.74
C ALA A 335 -5.54 18.39 -16.41
N TRP A 336 -6.80 17.95 -16.44
CA TRP A 336 -7.56 17.55 -15.26
C TRP A 336 -7.00 16.33 -14.51
N ARG A 337 -6.10 15.55 -15.14
CA ARG A 337 -5.40 14.43 -14.48
C ARG A 337 -4.11 14.85 -13.78
N ASP A 338 -3.64 16.06 -14.04
CA ASP A 338 -2.34 16.51 -13.58
C ASP A 338 -2.35 16.85 -12.08
N SER A 339 -1.51 16.15 -11.33
CA SER A 339 -1.44 16.30 -9.87
C SER A 339 -0.84 17.64 -9.41
N ALA A 340 -0.06 18.33 -10.24
CA ALA A 340 0.48 19.64 -9.90
C ALA A 340 -0.58 20.73 -9.96
N LEU A 341 -1.54 20.66 -10.90
CA LEU A 341 -2.67 21.60 -10.92
C LEU A 341 -3.53 21.45 -9.66
N ARG A 342 -3.81 20.21 -9.27
CA ARG A 342 -4.56 19.88 -8.05
C ARG A 342 -3.85 20.39 -6.81
N LEU A 343 -2.56 20.07 -6.68
CA LEU A 343 -1.72 20.53 -5.57
C LEU A 343 -1.64 22.06 -5.52
N GLY A 344 -1.39 22.73 -6.65
CA GLY A 344 -1.33 24.19 -6.72
C GLY A 344 -2.63 24.86 -6.27
N ALA A 345 -3.78 24.20 -6.51
CA ALA A 345 -5.09 24.68 -6.08
C ALA A 345 -5.36 24.46 -4.58
N GLY A 346 -4.54 23.67 -3.89
CA GLY A 346 -4.75 23.29 -2.50
C GLY A 346 -5.88 22.27 -2.31
N LEU A 347 -6.07 21.38 -3.29
CA LEU A 347 -7.04 20.29 -3.20
C LEU A 347 -6.29 18.97 -2.95
N ASP A 348 -6.80 18.17 -2.01
CA ASP A 348 -6.25 16.83 -1.74
C ASP A 348 -6.74 15.80 -2.78
N GLU A 349 -7.99 15.94 -3.23
CA GLU A 349 -8.65 15.06 -4.20
C GLU A 349 -9.06 15.83 -5.46
N PRO A 350 -9.10 15.18 -6.64
CA PRO A 350 -9.61 15.82 -7.84
C PRO A 350 -11.10 16.14 -7.68
N PRO A 351 -11.52 17.40 -7.87
CA PRO A 351 -12.92 17.78 -7.74
C PRO A 351 -13.75 17.19 -8.88
N ASN A 352 -14.98 16.79 -8.59
CA ASN A 352 -15.92 16.27 -9.59
C ASN A 352 -16.76 17.39 -10.23
N ALA A 353 -17.40 17.09 -11.37
CA ALA A 353 -18.22 18.05 -12.12
C ALA A 353 -19.35 18.68 -11.28
N ALA A 354 -19.95 17.92 -10.35
CA ALA A 354 -21.04 18.38 -9.51
C ALA A 354 -20.58 19.42 -8.47
N MET A 355 -19.38 19.26 -7.91
CA MET A 355 -18.77 20.22 -6.99
C MET A 355 -18.44 21.53 -7.72
N LEU A 356 -17.74 21.44 -8.85
CA LEU A 356 -17.34 22.59 -9.66
C LEU A 356 -18.53 23.42 -10.16
N SER A 357 -19.65 22.76 -10.49
CA SER A 357 -20.89 23.44 -10.92
C SER A 357 -21.54 24.30 -9.83
N ARG A 358 -21.30 24.00 -8.55
CA ARG A 358 -21.81 24.81 -7.42
C ARG A 358 -20.95 26.05 -7.22
N THR A 359 -19.63 25.89 -7.32
CA THR A 359 -18.63 26.93 -7.09
C THR A 359 -18.57 27.97 -8.21
N ALA A 360 -18.81 27.52 -9.45
CA ALA A 360 -18.90 28.37 -10.65
C ALA A 360 -19.97 29.48 -10.61
N ARG A 361 -20.90 29.45 -9.64
CA ARG A 361 -21.99 30.43 -9.51
C ARG A 361 -21.58 31.74 -8.80
N SER A 362 -20.36 31.82 -8.29
CA SER A 362 -19.82 33.02 -7.65
C SER A 362 -19.41 34.09 -8.67
N ASP A 363 -19.61 35.37 -8.35
CA ASP A 363 -19.50 36.51 -9.27
C ASP A 363 -18.03 36.92 -9.48
N ILE A 364 -17.33 36.26 -10.41
CA ILE A 364 -15.87 36.36 -10.58
C ILE A 364 -15.42 37.59 -11.41
N ALA A 365 -16.29 38.32 -12.13
CA ALA A 365 -15.84 38.79 -13.45
C ALA A 365 -16.05 40.24 -13.91
N SER A 366 -16.63 41.17 -13.13
CA SER A 366 -16.72 42.56 -13.62
C SER A 366 -15.42 43.36 -13.44
N SER A 367 -14.72 43.17 -12.32
CA SER A 367 -13.53 43.96 -11.99
C SER A 367 -12.26 43.57 -12.77
N LEU A 368 -12.17 42.34 -13.29
CA LEU A 368 -10.96 41.83 -13.95
C LEU A 368 -10.87 42.19 -15.45
N GLU A 369 -11.99 42.48 -16.12
CA GLU A 369 -12.02 42.73 -17.57
C GLU A 369 -11.12 43.91 -17.97
N ALA A 370 -11.02 44.95 -17.13
CA ALA A 370 -10.18 46.11 -17.38
C ALA A 370 -8.66 45.82 -17.36
N LEU A 371 -8.24 44.68 -16.76
CA LEU A 371 -6.83 44.31 -16.59
C LEU A 371 -6.34 43.32 -17.66
N ALA A 372 -7.26 42.71 -18.40
CA ALA A 372 -6.97 41.69 -19.41
C ALA A 372 -6.88 42.30 -20.81
N LEU A 373 -5.97 41.78 -21.65
CA LEU A 373 -5.92 42.16 -23.05
C LEU A 373 -6.95 41.36 -23.87
N PRO A 374 -7.67 41.98 -24.82
CA PRO A 374 -8.67 41.29 -25.63
C PRO A 374 -8.15 40.04 -26.36
N GLU A 375 -6.89 40.09 -26.83
CA GLU A 375 -6.21 38.98 -27.49
C GLU A 375 -5.93 37.78 -26.55
N ASP A 376 -5.61 38.04 -25.29
CA ASP A 376 -5.40 37.00 -24.28
C ASP A 376 -6.74 36.34 -23.89
N ILE A 377 -7.79 37.15 -23.75
CA ILE A 377 -9.16 36.65 -23.49
C ILE A 377 -9.60 35.75 -24.65
N ALA A 378 -9.44 36.21 -25.89
CA ALA A 378 -9.79 35.44 -27.08
C ALA A 378 -9.01 34.11 -27.15
N TYR A 379 -7.74 34.11 -26.75
CA TYR A 379 -6.93 32.91 -26.68
C TYR A 379 -7.52 31.86 -25.73
N PHE A 380 -7.85 32.23 -24.49
CA PHE A 380 -8.40 31.27 -23.51
C PHE A 380 -9.86 30.91 -23.80
N ASN A 381 -10.65 31.84 -24.33
CA ASN A 381 -12.05 31.62 -24.66
C ASN A 381 -12.24 30.73 -25.92
N SER A 382 -11.21 30.57 -26.75
CA SER A 382 -11.25 29.73 -27.96
C SER A 382 -11.32 28.22 -27.69
N TYR A 383 -11.16 27.77 -26.44
CA TYR A 383 -11.32 26.37 -26.09
C TYR A 383 -12.79 26.03 -25.83
N GLU A 384 -13.36 25.15 -26.65
CA GLU A 384 -14.78 24.74 -26.57
C GLU A 384 -14.98 23.33 -26.00
N GLY A 385 -13.89 22.66 -25.59
CA GLY A 385 -13.94 21.29 -25.07
C GLY A 385 -14.33 21.19 -23.59
N GLU A 386 -14.44 19.95 -23.12
CA GLU A 386 -14.58 19.63 -21.69
C GLU A 386 -13.31 20.06 -20.93
N LEU A 387 -13.48 20.70 -19.77
CA LEU A 387 -12.36 21.01 -18.87
C LEU A 387 -12.00 19.82 -17.99
N LEU A 388 -13.00 18.98 -17.68
CA LEU A 388 -12.89 17.68 -17.03
C LEU A 388 -14.07 16.81 -17.48
N PRO A 389 -14.04 15.48 -17.27
CA PRO A 389 -15.14 14.60 -17.65
C PRO A 389 -16.47 15.07 -17.06
N ASP A 390 -17.49 15.12 -17.92
CA ASP A 390 -18.86 15.53 -17.59
C ASP A 390 -19.02 17.00 -17.12
N PHE A 391 -18.03 17.86 -17.38
CA PHE A 391 -18.13 19.29 -17.10
C PHE A 391 -17.75 20.16 -18.30
N ILE A 392 -18.77 20.78 -18.88
CA ILE A 392 -18.64 21.79 -19.91
C ILE A 392 -19.05 23.13 -19.28
N PRO A 393 -18.14 24.11 -19.14
CA PRO A 393 -18.52 25.43 -18.64
C PRO A 393 -19.46 26.10 -19.64
N ASP A 394 -20.52 26.74 -19.13
CA ASP A 394 -21.40 27.58 -19.93
C ASP A 394 -20.64 28.79 -20.50
N ALA A 395 -21.24 29.48 -21.47
CA ALA A 395 -20.58 30.58 -22.19
C ALA A 395 -20.15 31.73 -21.26
N GLU A 396 -20.94 31.99 -20.22
CA GLU A 396 -20.67 33.06 -19.27
C GLU A 396 -19.47 32.67 -18.39
N LEU A 397 -19.53 31.53 -17.70
CA LEU A 397 -18.44 31.00 -16.89
C LEU A 397 -17.13 30.88 -17.68
N ARG A 398 -17.20 30.41 -18.93
CA ARG A 398 -16.04 30.30 -19.82
C ARG A 398 -15.39 31.66 -20.06
N LYS A 399 -16.18 32.69 -20.35
CA LYS A 399 -15.69 34.06 -20.52
C LYS A 399 -15.02 34.55 -19.23
N ARG A 400 -15.65 34.32 -18.07
CA ARG A 400 -15.11 34.73 -16.75
C ARG A 400 -13.76 34.08 -16.45
N LEU A 401 -13.66 32.77 -16.67
CA LEU A 401 -12.41 32.02 -16.49
C LEU A 401 -11.34 32.47 -17.49
N ALA A 402 -11.72 32.75 -18.73
CA ALA A 402 -10.80 33.26 -19.75
C ALA A 402 -10.22 34.64 -19.37
N VAL A 403 -11.05 35.54 -18.83
CA VAL A 403 -10.60 36.83 -18.30
C VAL A 403 -9.63 36.64 -17.14
N ALA A 404 -9.96 35.80 -16.15
CA ALA A 404 -9.08 35.54 -15.02
C ALA A 404 -7.74 34.89 -15.43
N ALA A 405 -7.76 33.94 -16.37
CA ALA A 405 -6.57 33.32 -16.94
C ALA A 405 -5.68 34.33 -17.69
N ALA A 406 -6.31 35.23 -18.46
CA ALA A 406 -5.62 36.32 -19.14
C ALA A 406 -4.93 37.26 -18.16
N VAL A 407 -5.61 37.70 -17.09
CA VAL A 407 -5.02 38.56 -16.05
C VAL A 407 -3.85 37.85 -15.37
N LEU A 408 -4.01 36.57 -14.99
CA LEU A 408 -2.98 35.79 -14.30
C LEU A 408 -1.70 35.64 -15.14
N VAL A 409 -1.84 35.18 -16.39
CA VAL A 409 -0.68 34.97 -17.28
C VAL A 409 -0.03 36.30 -17.63
N ARG A 410 -0.81 37.38 -17.77
CA ARG A 410 -0.27 38.72 -18.03
C ARG A 410 0.47 39.28 -16.81
N ALA A 411 -0.04 39.09 -15.60
CA ALA A 411 0.64 39.47 -14.37
C ALA A 411 1.98 38.73 -14.23
N PHE A 412 2.01 37.44 -14.55
CA PHE A 412 3.25 36.66 -14.61
C PHE A 412 4.22 37.22 -15.66
N ALA A 413 3.75 37.45 -16.90
CA ALA A 413 4.58 37.96 -17.99
C ALA A 413 5.23 39.32 -17.67
N ARG A 414 4.49 40.23 -17.02
CA ARG A 414 5.01 41.54 -16.58
C ARG A 414 6.13 41.41 -15.53
N GLY A 415 6.14 40.33 -14.76
CA GLY A 415 7.21 40.03 -13.80
C GLY A 415 8.50 39.53 -14.46
N LEU A 416 8.49 39.24 -15.75
CA LEU A 416 9.66 38.72 -16.48
C LEU A 416 10.37 39.83 -17.28
N PRO A 417 11.71 39.91 -17.23
CA PRO A 417 12.47 40.87 -18.03
C PRO A 417 12.17 40.73 -19.53
N ALA A 418 11.80 41.84 -20.18
CA ALA A 418 11.54 41.94 -21.61
C ALA A 418 10.43 41.03 -22.20
N LEU A 419 9.61 40.37 -21.36
CA LEU A 419 8.53 39.48 -21.80
C LEU A 419 7.11 39.97 -21.44
N GLY A 420 6.99 41.16 -20.85
CA GLY A 420 5.70 41.72 -20.45
C GLY A 420 4.68 41.89 -21.58
N GLY A 421 5.15 42.06 -22.81
CA GLY A 421 4.33 42.16 -24.03
C GLY A 421 4.25 40.87 -24.86
N SER A 422 4.78 39.75 -24.38
CA SER A 422 4.72 38.48 -25.13
C SER A 422 3.29 37.92 -25.19
N SER A 423 2.98 37.19 -26.26
CA SER A 423 1.70 36.49 -26.40
C SER A 423 1.63 35.25 -25.51
N VAL A 424 0.41 34.84 -25.12
CA VAL A 424 0.19 33.62 -24.32
C VAL A 424 0.78 32.38 -25.00
N GLU A 425 0.60 32.24 -26.32
CA GLU A 425 1.16 31.12 -27.10
C GLU A 425 2.70 31.10 -27.03
N TYR A 426 3.34 32.27 -27.07
CA TYR A 426 4.80 32.37 -26.95
C TYR A 426 5.27 31.97 -25.54
N LEU A 427 4.60 32.45 -24.50
CA LEU A 427 4.90 32.07 -23.11
C LEU A 427 4.67 30.58 -22.89
N TRP A 428 3.63 30.01 -23.48
CA TRP A 428 3.37 28.58 -23.42
C TRP A 428 4.54 27.78 -23.99
N ARG A 429 4.90 28.03 -25.25
CA ARG A 429 5.92 27.26 -25.96
C ARG A 429 7.31 27.35 -25.30
N ASN A 430 7.63 28.50 -24.71
CA ASN A 430 8.99 28.76 -24.24
C ASN A 430 9.17 28.65 -22.72
N ILE A 431 8.08 28.75 -21.93
CA ILE A 431 8.14 28.86 -20.47
C ILE A 431 7.20 27.89 -19.77
N LEU A 432 5.93 27.77 -20.18
CA LEU A 432 4.94 26.96 -19.43
C LEU A 432 4.95 25.48 -19.87
N CYS A 433 5.29 25.18 -21.11
CA CYS A 433 5.38 23.81 -21.60
C CYS A 433 6.69 23.13 -21.15
N GLY A 434 6.60 21.86 -20.75
CA GLY A 434 7.74 20.99 -20.46
C GLY A 434 7.62 20.27 -19.12
N ASP A 435 8.28 19.13 -18.98
CA ASP A 435 8.14 18.30 -17.78
C ASP A 435 8.73 18.96 -16.54
N SER A 436 8.18 18.55 -15.41
CA SER A 436 8.62 18.96 -14.09
C SER A 436 8.52 17.80 -13.12
N TRP A 437 9.35 17.86 -12.11
CA TRP A 437 9.37 16.93 -10.99
C TRP A 437 8.94 17.69 -9.74
N VAL A 438 7.84 17.26 -9.13
CA VAL A 438 7.30 17.88 -7.92
C VAL A 438 7.60 16.97 -6.74
N ALA A 439 8.30 17.53 -5.76
CA ALA A 439 8.72 16.90 -4.54
C ALA A 439 7.95 17.51 -3.35
N LEU A 440 7.01 16.75 -2.81
CA LEU A 440 6.24 17.13 -1.64
C LEU A 440 6.93 16.68 -0.36
N ALA A 441 7.27 17.64 0.49
CA ALA A 441 7.71 17.40 1.86
C ALA A 441 6.65 17.94 2.85
N PRO A 442 6.57 17.41 4.09
CA PRO A 442 5.58 17.84 5.08
C PRO A 442 5.57 19.35 5.36
N GLY A 443 6.72 20.01 5.22
CA GLY A 443 6.89 21.45 5.46
C GLY A 443 7.39 22.25 4.26
N SER A 444 7.46 21.69 3.04
CA SER A 444 7.85 22.43 1.85
C SER A 444 7.40 21.72 0.57
N VAL A 445 7.26 22.48 -0.51
CA VAL A 445 7.04 21.93 -1.85
C VAL A 445 8.24 22.33 -2.70
N THR A 446 8.94 21.37 -3.28
CA THR A 446 10.04 21.67 -4.20
C THR A 446 9.63 21.29 -5.61
N ILE A 447 9.77 22.20 -6.56
CA ILE A 447 9.49 21.94 -7.97
C ILE A 447 10.79 22.07 -8.75
N ARG A 448 11.17 21.00 -9.44
CA ARG A 448 12.28 20.99 -10.39
C ARG A 448 11.72 21.02 -11.78
N LEU A 449 11.90 22.11 -12.49
CA LEU A 449 11.51 22.27 -13.88
C LEU A 449 12.67 21.80 -14.77
N LYS A 450 12.39 20.91 -15.73
CA LYS A 450 13.39 20.52 -16.75
C LYS A 450 13.84 21.74 -17.55
N ALA A 451 14.95 21.61 -18.28
CA ALA A 451 15.47 22.68 -19.11
C ALA A 451 14.44 23.19 -20.13
N ARG A 452 14.33 24.53 -20.28
CA ARG A 452 13.35 25.19 -21.17
C ARG A 452 14.01 26.27 -22.02
N PRO A 453 13.49 26.58 -23.22
CA PRO A 453 14.12 27.52 -24.15
C PRO A 453 14.49 28.88 -23.55
N LEU A 454 13.68 29.43 -22.64
CA LEU A 454 13.93 30.73 -22.00
C LEU A 454 14.26 30.64 -20.50
N GLN A 455 14.85 29.52 -20.06
CA GLN A 455 15.22 29.33 -18.66
C GLN A 455 16.17 30.42 -18.12
N ILE A 456 17.06 30.97 -18.95
CA ILE A 456 17.95 32.07 -18.55
C ILE A 456 17.14 33.30 -18.12
N VAL A 457 16.06 33.64 -18.84
CA VAL A 457 15.18 34.77 -18.48
C VAL A 457 14.50 34.51 -17.14
N LEU A 458 14.09 33.27 -16.86
CA LEU A 458 13.50 32.89 -15.57
C LEU A 458 14.52 32.97 -14.42
N ARG A 459 15.77 32.58 -14.67
CA ARG A 459 16.89 32.74 -13.71
C ARG A 459 17.17 34.22 -13.44
N MET A 460 17.23 35.06 -14.49
CA MET A 460 17.41 36.52 -14.37
C MET A 460 16.25 37.21 -13.64
N ALA A 461 15.03 36.70 -13.79
CA ALA A 461 13.86 37.15 -13.04
C ALA A 461 13.90 36.72 -11.55
N GLY A 462 14.95 36.00 -11.13
CA GLY A 462 15.12 35.52 -9.76
C GLY A 462 14.20 34.35 -9.40
N LEU A 463 13.66 33.62 -10.38
CA LEU A 463 12.77 32.48 -10.14
C LEU A 463 13.53 31.18 -9.77
N HIS A 464 14.83 31.13 -10.04
CA HIS A 464 15.65 29.98 -9.67
C HIS A 464 16.00 30.02 -8.19
N GLU A 465 15.73 28.92 -7.50
CA GLU A 465 15.80 28.81 -6.03
C GLU A 465 14.92 29.83 -5.32
N SER A 466 13.93 30.40 -6.03
CA SER A 466 12.95 31.28 -5.42
C SER A 466 12.11 30.50 -4.43
N ARG A 467 11.90 31.13 -3.27
CA ARG A 467 11.05 30.61 -2.19
C ARG A 467 9.90 31.58 -1.96
N PHE A 468 8.68 31.09 -2.05
CA PHE A 468 7.47 31.86 -1.78
C PHE A 468 6.42 31.00 -1.09
N GLU A 469 5.45 31.63 -0.46
CA GLU A 469 4.36 30.95 0.25
C GLU A 469 3.03 31.33 -0.39
N VAL A 470 2.09 30.39 -0.39
CA VAL A 470 0.71 30.64 -0.79
C VAL A 470 -0.23 30.38 0.39
N PRO A 471 -1.21 31.26 0.65
CA PRO A 471 -2.02 31.18 1.86
C PRO A 471 -2.79 29.86 2.03
N TRP A 472 -3.23 29.27 0.91
CA TRP A 472 -4.07 28.06 0.93
C TRP A 472 -3.29 26.74 1.01
N LEU A 473 -1.95 26.76 0.98
CA LEU A 473 -1.12 25.57 1.22
C LEU A 473 -0.54 25.56 2.63
N SER A 474 -1.31 26.04 3.61
CA SER A 474 -0.89 26.12 5.02
C SER A 474 0.45 26.84 5.22
N ASN A 475 0.73 27.85 4.38
CA ASN A 475 2.03 28.55 4.32
C ASN A 475 3.24 27.63 4.15
N LYS A 476 3.08 26.49 3.48
CA LYS A 476 4.22 25.66 3.08
C LYS A 476 5.06 26.44 2.06
N PRO A 477 6.36 26.68 2.33
CA PRO A 477 7.26 27.30 1.38
C PRO A 477 7.40 26.45 0.11
N ILE A 478 7.14 27.08 -1.02
CA ILE A 478 7.33 26.53 -2.35
C ILE A 478 8.69 27.00 -2.86
N THR A 479 9.54 26.05 -3.25
CA THR A 479 10.86 26.31 -3.83
C THR A 479 10.88 25.88 -5.29
N VAL A 480 11.19 26.80 -6.21
CA VAL A 480 11.30 26.49 -7.64
C VAL A 480 12.77 26.38 -8.03
N ARG A 481 13.15 25.27 -8.66
CA ARG A 481 14.48 25.00 -9.20
C ARG A 481 14.37 24.70 -10.68
N PHE A 482 15.39 25.10 -11.43
CA PHE A 482 15.53 24.73 -12.83
C PHE A 482 16.70 23.76 -12.92
N GLU A 483 16.57 22.68 -13.66
CA GLU A 483 17.70 21.80 -13.92
C GLU A 483 18.80 22.53 -14.69
N GLU A 484 20.05 22.12 -14.50
CA GLU A 484 21.14 22.63 -15.32
C GLU A 484 20.93 22.18 -16.77
N PRO A 485 21.19 23.06 -17.76
CA PRO A 485 20.96 22.77 -19.16
C PRO A 485 21.87 21.68 -19.73
#